data_AF-A0A7J6ATZ4-F1
#
_entry.id   AF-A0A7J6ATZ4-F1
#
_cell.length_a   1.000
_cell.length_b   1.000
_cell.length_c   1.000
_cell.angle_alpha   90.00
_cell.angle_beta   90.00
_cell.angle_gamma   90.00
#
_symmetry.space_group_name_H-M   'P 1'
#
loop_
_entity.id
_entity.type
_entity.pdbx_description
1 polymer ?
#
loop_
_entity_poly.entity_id
_entity_poly.type
_entity_poly.pdbx_seq_one_letter_code
_entity_poly.pdbx_strand_id
1 'polypeptide(L)'
;MESPWPQVVMDRSTLARQVESVERSIIFLRQEQLTLLHGLHLEILSLQKRCTALVKLELTHELNLKPPGKSEADVLEEEELLEARCQAVENRLQEQEHSQEELREELSHKGVLVGALRASLKEKERRFLEELKQRSHRSTGLNSELQKQTKTAAYLSFQLHAARQKLQLQQQQQQQQHRRRRDVVGTDTLSSLSPSQNDNFTTPTVKPKRRSGIRACSHLRAERARECVPRERVTGPEEPMAMPDPALFLHPRRPAATRPFQHHTQTLRGAEGGVEPDETDQGDSASRLVATVPVKTAATAEGKAK
;
A
#
# COMPACT_ATOMS: atom_id res chain seq x y z
N MET A 1 1.50 110.68 -73.84
CA MET A 1 1.45 110.90 -72.39
C MET A 1 2.35 109.87 -71.75
N GLU A 2 3.24 110.38 -70.91
CA GLU A 2 4.02 109.65 -69.90
C GLU A 2 3.09 108.79 -69.02
N SER A 3 3.50 107.77 -68.25
CA SER A 3 4.77 107.61 -67.55
C SER A 3 5.06 106.13 -67.21
N PRO A 4 6.33 105.80 -66.86
CA PRO A 4 6.82 104.46 -66.56
C PRO A 4 6.76 104.12 -65.06
N TRP A 5 6.68 102.83 -64.72
CA TRP A 5 6.78 102.32 -63.35
C TRP A 5 8.24 102.22 -62.87
N PRO A 6 8.51 102.34 -61.54
CA PRO A 6 9.87 102.41 -61.00
C PRO A 6 10.57 101.06 -61.10
N GLN A 7 11.69 101.08 -61.81
CA GLN A 7 12.58 99.96 -62.03
C GLN A 7 13.48 99.80 -60.79
N VAL A 8 13.39 98.65 -60.12
CA VAL A 8 14.36 98.25 -59.10
C VAL A 8 15.70 98.03 -59.81
N VAL A 9 16.59 99.02 -59.76
CA VAL A 9 17.93 98.92 -60.35
C VAL A 9 18.79 98.13 -59.36
N MET A 10 18.89 96.81 -59.56
CA MET A 10 19.96 96.02 -58.95
C MET A 10 21.29 96.37 -59.62
N ASP A 11 22.33 96.61 -58.82
CA ASP A 11 23.68 96.87 -59.32
C ASP A 11 24.21 95.69 -60.14
N ARG A 12 24.62 95.94 -61.38
CA ARG A 12 25.14 94.90 -62.32
C ARG A 12 26.26 94.03 -61.73
N SER A 13 27.09 94.58 -60.84
CA SER A 13 28.16 93.85 -60.15
C SER A 13 27.65 92.84 -59.13
N THR A 14 26.51 93.11 -58.49
CA THR A 14 25.85 92.17 -57.57
C THR A 14 25.16 91.03 -58.31
N LEU A 15 24.54 91.32 -59.47
CA LEU A 15 23.93 90.32 -60.34
C LEU A 15 24.98 89.35 -60.91
N ALA A 16 26.12 89.85 -61.38
CA ALA A 16 27.21 88.99 -61.88
C ALA A 16 27.74 88.04 -60.80
N ARG A 17 27.90 88.52 -59.56
CA ARG A 17 28.33 87.71 -58.42
C ARG A 17 27.29 86.65 -58.03
N GLN A 18 26.00 86.95 -58.17
CA GLN A 18 24.91 85.99 -57.97
C GLN A 18 24.89 84.91 -59.06
N VAL A 19 25.06 85.28 -60.32
CA VAL A 19 25.14 84.32 -61.44
C VAL A 19 26.32 83.36 -61.23
N GLU A 20 27.50 83.89 -60.91
CA GLU A 20 28.69 83.07 -60.65
C GLU A 20 28.53 82.17 -59.40
N SER A 21 27.79 82.62 -58.39
CA SER A 21 27.42 81.80 -57.22
C SER A 21 26.46 80.67 -57.60
N VAL A 22 25.46 80.96 -58.44
CA VAL A 22 24.50 79.96 -58.93
C VAL A 22 25.21 78.93 -59.82
N GLU A 23 26.10 79.36 -60.71
CA GLU A 23 26.91 78.47 -61.55
C GLU A 23 27.77 77.51 -60.71
N ARG A 24 28.45 78.01 -59.68
CA ARG A 24 29.18 77.17 -58.72
C ARG A 24 28.25 76.19 -58.00
N SER A 25 27.06 76.64 -57.60
CA SER A 25 26.06 75.77 -56.96
C SER A 25 25.52 74.69 -57.91
N ILE A 26 25.36 75.00 -59.20
CA ILE A 26 24.94 74.02 -60.21
C ILE A 26 26.03 72.97 -60.40
N ILE A 27 27.30 73.38 -60.51
CA ILE A 27 28.43 72.44 -60.64
C ILE A 27 28.51 71.53 -59.41
N PHE A 28 28.36 72.09 -58.22
CA PHE A 28 28.29 71.33 -56.97
C PHE A 28 27.13 70.32 -56.96
N LEU A 29 25.93 70.77 -57.32
CA LEU A 29 24.74 69.91 -57.37
C LEU A 29 24.90 68.79 -58.41
N ARG A 30 25.55 69.06 -59.55
CA ARG A 30 25.87 68.05 -60.56
C ARG A 30 26.88 67.02 -60.03
N GLN A 31 27.87 67.46 -59.26
CA GLN A 31 28.84 66.58 -58.63
C GLN A 31 28.18 65.70 -57.54
N GLU A 32 27.29 66.27 -56.72
CA GLU A 32 26.51 65.51 -55.74
C GLU A 32 25.56 64.51 -56.41
N GLN A 33 24.86 64.91 -57.48
CA GLN A 33 24.00 64.01 -58.26
C GLN A 33 24.78 62.83 -58.84
N LEU A 34 25.97 63.07 -59.38
CA LEU A 34 26.83 62.00 -59.90
C LEU A 34 27.31 61.07 -58.79
N THR A 35 27.68 61.62 -57.64
CA THR A 35 28.12 60.85 -56.47
C THR A 35 27.00 59.97 -55.91
N LEU A 36 25.78 60.52 -55.80
CA LEU A 36 24.59 59.78 -55.38
C LEU A 36 24.25 58.66 -56.38
N LEU A 37 24.26 58.96 -57.69
CA LEU A 37 23.98 57.97 -58.72
C LEU A 37 24.99 56.82 -58.68
N HIS A 38 26.27 57.13 -58.49
CA HIS A 38 27.32 56.12 -58.35
C HIS A 38 27.12 55.28 -57.08
N GLY A 39 26.77 55.90 -55.95
CA GLY A 39 26.46 55.21 -54.69
C GLY A 39 25.28 54.25 -54.83
N LEU A 40 24.17 54.71 -55.43
CA LEU A 40 22.99 53.88 -55.70
C LEU A 40 23.30 52.71 -56.63
N HIS A 41 24.14 52.93 -57.65
CA HIS A 41 24.55 51.85 -58.55
C HIS A 41 25.31 50.74 -57.81
N LEU A 42 26.22 51.10 -56.89
CA LEU A 42 26.93 50.13 -56.05
C LEU A 42 25.98 49.39 -55.09
N GLU A 43 24.99 50.09 -54.54
CA GLU A 43 23.99 49.48 -53.65
C GLU A 43 23.10 48.48 -54.40
N ILE A 44 22.65 48.82 -55.61
CA ILE A 44 21.90 47.91 -56.48
C ILE A 44 22.72 46.66 -56.78
N LEU A 45 24.00 46.82 -57.16
CA LEU A 45 24.89 45.69 -57.41
C LEU A 45 25.11 44.84 -56.15
N SER A 46 25.22 45.46 -54.97
CA SER A 46 25.34 44.76 -53.68
C SER A 46 24.06 43.99 -53.32
N LEU A 47 22.88 44.59 -53.52
CA LEU A 47 21.59 43.93 -53.32
C LEU A 47 21.41 42.76 -54.29
N GLN A 48 21.72 42.94 -55.58
CA GLN A 48 21.67 41.86 -56.57
C GLN A 48 22.56 40.68 -56.19
N LYS A 49 23.78 40.93 -55.72
CA LYS A 49 24.67 39.87 -55.20
C LYS A 49 24.08 39.16 -53.98
N ARG A 50 23.47 39.89 -53.05
CA ARG A 50 22.84 39.30 -51.86
C ARG A 50 21.60 38.50 -52.21
N CYS A 51 20.73 39.00 -53.09
CA CYS A 51 19.53 38.29 -53.53
C CYS A 51 19.90 37.00 -54.29
N THR A 52 20.87 37.05 -55.19
CA THR A 52 21.33 35.84 -55.89
C THR A 52 21.97 34.82 -54.94
N ALA A 53 22.71 35.28 -53.92
CA ALA A 53 23.24 34.41 -52.89
C ALA A 53 22.15 33.76 -52.03
N LEU A 54 21.12 34.53 -51.63
CA LEU A 54 19.97 34.02 -50.87
C LEU A 54 19.16 33.00 -51.67
N VAL A 55 18.80 33.32 -52.92
CA VAL A 55 18.09 32.40 -53.82
C VAL A 55 18.89 31.12 -54.03
N LYS A 56 20.22 31.23 -54.19
CA LYS A 56 21.08 30.06 -54.32
C LYS A 56 21.12 29.23 -53.03
N LEU A 57 21.14 29.86 -51.86
CA LEU A 57 21.16 29.16 -50.58
C LEU A 57 19.83 28.45 -50.31
N GLU A 58 18.70 29.08 -50.60
CA GLU A 58 17.36 28.50 -50.48
C GLU A 58 17.21 27.30 -51.42
N LEU A 59 17.59 27.46 -52.68
CA LEU A 59 17.59 26.35 -53.66
C LEU A 59 18.53 25.21 -53.24
N THR A 60 19.69 25.54 -52.66
CA THR A 60 20.62 24.53 -52.15
C THR A 60 20.05 23.84 -50.91
N HIS A 61 19.35 24.57 -50.03
CA HIS A 61 18.71 23.99 -48.85
C HIS A 61 17.59 23.02 -49.25
N GLU A 62 16.71 23.41 -50.17
CA GLU A 62 15.67 22.53 -50.72
C GLU A 62 16.26 21.29 -51.41
N LEU A 63 17.35 21.45 -52.17
CA LEU A 63 18.07 20.32 -52.78
C LEU A 63 18.78 19.42 -51.77
N ASN A 64 19.15 19.90 -50.59
CA ASN A 64 19.71 19.05 -49.53
C ASN A 64 18.64 18.28 -48.76
N LEU A 65 17.38 18.75 -48.75
CA LEU A 65 16.24 18.00 -48.21
C LEU A 65 15.87 16.81 -49.11
N LYS A 66 16.15 16.91 -50.42
CA LYS A 66 15.99 15.82 -51.38
C LYS A 66 17.35 15.17 -51.66
N PRO A 67 17.73 14.07 -50.98
CA PRO A 67 19.07 13.51 -51.10
C PRO A 67 19.40 13.21 -52.59
N PRO A 68 20.53 13.74 -53.11
CA PRO A 68 20.87 13.58 -54.52
C PRO A 68 21.17 12.10 -54.80
N GLY A 69 20.31 11.45 -55.57
CA GLY A 69 20.50 10.07 -56.03
C GLY A 69 19.42 9.07 -55.64
N LYS A 70 18.45 9.45 -54.80
CA LYS A 70 17.24 8.63 -54.59
C LYS A 70 16.22 8.96 -55.68
N SER A 71 15.70 7.93 -56.35
CA SER A 71 14.57 8.12 -57.26
C SER A 71 13.34 8.55 -56.46
N GLU A 72 12.40 9.22 -57.11
CA GLU A 72 11.14 9.64 -56.46
C GLU A 72 10.38 8.43 -55.88
N ALA A 73 10.49 7.26 -56.51
CA ALA A 73 9.95 6.02 -56.02
C ALA A 73 10.62 5.55 -54.71
N ASP A 74 11.95 5.65 -54.59
CA ASP A 74 12.67 5.25 -53.37
C ASP A 74 12.29 6.13 -52.17
N VAL A 75 11.99 7.41 -52.41
CA VAL A 75 11.54 8.33 -51.36
C VAL A 75 10.13 7.98 -50.88
N LEU A 76 9.23 7.62 -51.79
CA LEU A 76 7.87 7.19 -51.46
C LEU A 76 7.85 5.88 -50.68
N GLU A 77 8.69 4.90 -51.06
CA GLU A 77 8.82 3.64 -50.33
C GLU A 77 9.37 3.86 -48.91
N GLU A 78 10.33 4.77 -48.74
CA GLU A 78 10.86 5.16 -47.43
C GLU A 78 9.79 5.86 -46.57
N GLU A 79 8.98 6.73 -47.17
CA GLU A 79 7.85 7.38 -46.51
C GLU A 79 6.81 6.36 -46.04
N GLU A 80 6.40 5.43 -46.90
CA GLU A 80 5.45 4.37 -46.55
C GLU A 80 5.98 3.48 -45.41
N LEU A 81 7.28 3.13 -45.45
CA LEU A 81 7.91 2.36 -44.38
C LEU A 81 7.95 3.13 -43.06
N LEU A 82 8.21 4.44 -43.11
CA LEU A 82 8.18 5.30 -41.93
C LEU A 82 6.77 5.43 -41.37
N GLU A 83 5.76 5.61 -42.22
CA GLU A 83 4.36 5.63 -41.82
C GLU A 83 3.95 4.31 -41.16
N ALA A 84 4.29 3.16 -41.76
CA ALA A 84 4.01 1.86 -41.17
C ALA A 84 4.69 1.69 -39.81
N ARG A 85 5.93 2.17 -39.66
CA ARG A 85 6.64 2.17 -38.37
C ARG A 85 5.99 3.10 -37.35
N CYS A 86 5.56 4.30 -37.75
CA CYS A 86 4.84 5.23 -36.89
C CYS A 86 3.53 4.62 -36.40
N GLN A 87 2.72 4.08 -37.31
CA GLN A 87 1.47 3.38 -36.98
C GLN A 87 1.70 2.21 -36.03
N ALA A 88 2.74 1.40 -36.24
CA ALA A 88 3.07 0.29 -35.35
C ALA A 88 3.44 0.75 -33.93
N VAL A 89 4.16 1.88 -33.81
CA VAL A 89 4.50 2.47 -32.51
C VAL A 89 3.27 3.09 -31.84
N GLU A 90 2.41 3.76 -32.59
CA GLU A 90 1.15 4.33 -32.11
C GLU A 90 0.22 3.24 -31.57
N ASN A 91 0.03 2.15 -32.31
CA ASN A 91 -0.77 1.01 -31.86
C ASN A 91 -0.21 0.42 -30.56
N ARG A 92 1.12 0.24 -30.48
CA ARG A 92 1.76 -0.27 -29.26
C ARG A 92 1.61 0.70 -28.08
N LEU A 93 1.63 2.01 -28.32
CA LEU A 93 1.38 3.01 -27.29
C LEU A 93 -0.06 2.92 -26.79
N GLN A 94 -1.04 2.82 -27.69
CA GLN A 94 -2.46 2.68 -27.34
C GLN A 94 -2.73 1.41 -26.52
N GLU A 95 -2.15 0.27 -26.88
CA GLU A 95 -2.24 -0.97 -26.09
C GLU A 95 -1.66 -0.79 -24.68
N GLN A 96 -0.53 -0.08 -24.57
CA GLN A 96 0.07 0.24 -23.28
C GLN A 96 -0.80 1.20 -22.45
N GLU A 97 -1.42 2.19 -23.08
CA GLU A 97 -2.33 3.12 -22.41
C GLU A 97 -3.59 2.41 -21.89
N HIS A 98 -4.18 1.52 -22.71
CA HIS A 98 -5.33 0.71 -22.31
C HIS A 98 -4.99 -0.20 -21.13
N SER A 99 -3.88 -0.96 -21.20
CA SER A 99 -3.46 -1.82 -20.09
C SER A 99 -3.14 -1.03 -18.82
N GLN A 100 -2.57 0.17 -18.94
CA GLN A 100 -2.37 1.06 -17.79
C GLN A 100 -3.70 1.53 -17.19
N GLU A 101 -4.70 1.83 -18.02
CA GLU A 101 -6.03 2.22 -17.56
C GLU A 101 -6.72 1.09 -16.79
N GLU A 102 -6.72 -0.13 -17.34
CA GLU A 102 -7.24 -1.33 -16.65
C GLU A 102 -6.57 -1.53 -15.28
N LEU A 103 -5.25 -1.40 -15.20
CA LEU A 103 -4.52 -1.50 -13.94
C LEU A 103 -4.91 -0.41 -12.95
N ARG A 104 -5.17 0.82 -13.42
CA ARG A 104 -5.65 1.93 -12.56
C ARG A 104 -7.05 1.64 -12.04
N GLU A 105 -7.94 1.12 -12.88
CA GLU A 105 -9.29 0.72 -12.48
C GLU A 105 -9.27 -0.42 -11.44
N GLU A 106 -8.46 -1.45 -11.67
CA GLU A 106 -8.26 -2.53 -10.71
C GLU A 106 -7.74 -2.03 -9.36
N LEU A 107 -6.75 -1.14 -9.38
CA LEU A 107 -6.19 -0.53 -8.17
C LEU A 107 -7.25 0.30 -7.44
N SER A 108 -8.08 1.04 -8.18
CA SER A 108 -9.20 1.79 -7.62
C SER A 108 -10.21 0.85 -6.94
N HIS A 109 -10.63 -0.21 -7.64
CA HIS A 109 -11.56 -1.20 -7.09
C HIS A 109 -11.01 -1.90 -5.85
N LYS A 110 -9.75 -2.35 -5.90
CA LYS A 110 -9.03 -2.94 -4.77
C LYS A 110 -8.94 -1.94 -3.60
N GLY A 111 -8.69 -0.66 -3.89
CA GLY A 111 -8.68 0.42 -2.90
C GLY A 111 -10.02 0.58 -2.17
N VAL A 112 -11.14 0.57 -2.92
CA VAL A 112 -12.49 0.62 -2.36
C VAL A 112 -12.76 -0.60 -1.47
N LEU A 113 -12.44 -1.81 -1.94
CA LEU A 113 -12.63 -3.05 -1.18
C LEU A 113 -11.83 -3.04 0.13
N VAL A 114 -10.56 -2.65 0.07
CA VAL A 114 -9.71 -2.51 1.26
C VAL A 114 -10.29 -1.48 2.22
N GLY A 115 -10.81 -0.36 1.72
CA GLY A 115 -11.52 0.65 2.51
C GLY A 115 -12.73 0.06 3.25
N ALA A 116 -13.58 -0.69 2.55
CA ALA A 116 -14.76 -1.34 3.11
C ALA A 116 -14.39 -2.40 4.18
N LEU A 117 -13.37 -3.21 3.93
CA LEU A 117 -12.88 -4.21 4.89
C LEU A 117 -12.31 -3.55 6.14
N ARG A 118 -11.51 -2.48 5.99
CA ARG A 118 -11.00 -1.70 7.13
C ARG A 118 -12.13 -1.10 7.97
N ALA A 119 -13.16 -0.53 7.33
CA ALA A 119 -14.32 0.01 8.03
C ALA A 119 -15.11 -1.09 8.77
N SER A 120 -15.32 -2.25 8.13
CA SER A 120 -15.99 -3.41 8.73
C SER A 120 -15.24 -3.94 9.95
N LEU A 121 -13.90 -4.03 9.87
CA LEU A 121 -13.07 -4.46 10.99
C LEU A 121 -13.17 -3.49 12.18
N LYS A 122 -13.08 -2.17 11.92
CA LYS A 122 -13.26 -1.15 12.96
C LYS A 122 -14.64 -1.21 13.62
N GLU A 123 -15.69 -1.45 12.83
CA GLU A 123 -17.05 -1.60 13.35
C GLU A 123 -17.20 -2.87 14.21
N LYS A 124 -16.60 -3.99 13.80
CA LYS A 124 -16.56 -5.21 14.62
C LYS A 124 -15.80 -4.98 15.92
N GLU A 125 -14.65 -4.31 15.88
CA GLU A 125 -13.89 -3.93 17.08
C GLU A 125 -14.73 -3.09 18.05
N ARG A 126 -15.42 -2.07 17.55
CA ARG A 126 -16.34 -1.23 18.34
C ARG A 126 -17.39 -2.08 19.03
N ARG A 127 -18.04 -3.00 18.29
CA ARG A 127 -19.06 -3.90 18.85
C ARG A 127 -18.49 -4.83 19.92
N PHE A 128 -17.31 -5.42 19.70
CA PHE A 128 -16.66 -6.28 20.71
C PHE A 128 -16.35 -5.53 22.00
N LEU A 129 -15.89 -4.28 21.91
CA LEU A 129 -15.64 -3.45 23.08
C LEU A 129 -16.93 -3.09 23.83
N GLU A 130 -18.02 -2.83 23.12
CA GLU A 130 -19.33 -2.59 23.72
C GLU A 130 -19.88 -3.82 24.44
N GLU A 131 -19.78 -4.99 23.82
CA GLU A 131 -20.14 -6.25 24.46
C GLU A 131 -19.28 -6.52 25.70
N LEU A 132 -17.97 -6.29 25.62
CA LEU A 132 -17.06 -6.48 26.74
C LEU A 132 -17.42 -5.54 27.90
N LYS A 133 -17.68 -4.26 27.62
CA LYS A 133 -18.17 -3.30 28.62
C LYS A 133 -19.48 -3.75 29.25
N GLN A 134 -20.44 -4.19 28.44
CA GLN A 134 -21.74 -4.66 28.94
C GLN A 134 -21.60 -5.89 29.85
N ARG A 135 -20.77 -6.87 29.45
CA ARG A 135 -20.51 -8.08 30.27
C ARG A 135 -19.78 -7.72 31.57
N SER A 136 -18.80 -6.82 31.52
CA SER A 136 -18.09 -6.34 32.71
C SER A 136 -19.05 -5.66 33.70
N HIS A 137 -19.95 -4.81 33.21
CA HIS A 137 -20.96 -4.17 34.05
C HIS A 137 -21.91 -5.19 34.69
N ARG A 138 -22.40 -6.17 33.91
CA ARG A 138 -23.25 -7.26 34.44
C ARG A 138 -22.53 -8.07 35.51
N SER A 139 -21.26 -8.45 35.28
CA SER A 139 -20.44 -9.17 36.25
C SER A 139 -20.27 -8.37 37.56
N THR A 140 -20.00 -7.08 37.44
CA THR A 140 -19.88 -6.17 38.60
C THR A 140 -21.20 -6.08 39.38
N GLY A 141 -22.33 -6.00 38.68
CA GLY A 141 -23.66 -6.02 39.29
C GLY A 141 -23.93 -7.31 40.07
N LEU A 142 -23.66 -8.47 39.47
CA LEU A 142 -23.82 -9.77 40.14
C LEU A 142 -22.86 -9.94 41.32
N ASN A 143 -21.60 -9.50 41.20
CA ASN A 143 -20.64 -9.56 42.30
C ASN A 143 -21.08 -8.67 43.48
N SER A 144 -21.62 -7.49 43.20
CA SER A 144 -22.17 -6.60 44.22
C SER A 144 -23.36 -7.24 44.93
N GLU A 145 -24.23 -7.92 44.18
CA GLU A 145 -25.38 -8.64 44.76
C GLU A 145 -24.93 -9.83 45.61
N LEU A 146 -23.96 -10.62 45.13
CA LEU A 146 -23.36 -11.70 45.90
C LEU A 146 -22.72 -11.19 47.21
N GLN A 147 -22.04 -10.03 47.17
CA GLN A 147 -21.48 -9.41 48.37
C GLN A 147 -22.56 -8.97 49.36
N LYS A 148 -23.70 -8.43 48.89
CA LYS A 148 -24.84 -8.12 49.77
C LYS A 148 -25.37 -9.38 50.44
N GLN A 149 -25.58 -10.45 49.68
CA GLN A 149 -26.03 -11.74 50.20
C GLN A 149 -25.03 -12.34 51.21
N THR A 150 -23.72 -12.19 50.95
CA THR A 150 -22.67 -12.63 51.88
C THR A 150 -22.70 -11.84 53.19
N LYS A 151 -22.89 -10.51 53.12
CA LYS A 151 -23.05 -9.66 54.32
C LYS A 151 -24.28 -10.04 55.13
N THR A 152 -25.42 -10.28 54.48
CA THR A 152 -26.65 -10.71 55.17
C THR A 152 -26.49 -12.09 55.80
N ALA A 153 -25.84 -13.03 55.10
CA ALA A 153 -25.58 -14.36 55.62
C ALA A 153 -24.63 -14.32 56.85
N ALA A 154 -23.59 -13.48 56.79
CA ALA A 154 -22.69 -13.26 57.93
C ALA A 154 -23.42 -12.63 59.12
N TYR A 155 -24.28 -11.63 58.89
CA TYR A 155 -25.08 -11.00 59.93
C TYR A 155 -26.02 -11.99 60.63
N LEU A 156 -26.77 -12.78 59.87
CA LEU A 156 -27.66 -13.82 60.42
C LEU A 156 -26.86 -14.91 61.15
N SER A 157 -25.71 -15.31 60.62
CA SER A 157 -24.81 -16.25 61.30
C SER A 157 -24.34 -15.69 62.65
N PHE A 158 -23.94 -14.42 62.70
CA PHE A 158 -23.58 -13.73 63.95
C PHE A 158 -24.75 -13.71 64.94
N GLN A 159 -25.97 -13.38 64.49
CA GLN A 159 -27.16 -13.42 65.34
C GLN A 159 -27.43 -14.83 65.89
N LEU A 160 -27.33 -15.86 65.05
CA LEU A 160 -27.53 -17.26 65.47
C LEU A 160 -26.46 -17.69 66.49
N HIS A 161 -25.21 -17.34 66.27
CA HIS A 161 -24.14 -17.62 67.23
C HIS A 161 -24.36 -16.88 68.56
N ALA A 162 -24.76 -15.60 68.52
CA ALA A 162 -25.08 -14.83 69.73
C ALA A 162 -26.28 -15.43 70.48
N ALA A 163 -27.34 -15.86 69.78
CA ALA A 163 -28.49 -16.52 70.39
C ALA A 163 -28.11 -17.87 71.02
N ARG A 164 -27.31 -18.69 70.31
CA ARG A 164 -26.77 -19.95 70.85
C ARG A 164 -25.93 -19.72 72.10
N GLN A 165 -25.06 -18.72 72.10
CA GLN A 165 -24.24 -18.38 73.26
C GLN A 165 -25.10 -17.97 74.46
N LYS A 166 -26.12 -17.12 74.27
CA LYS A 166 -27.07 -16.75 75.33
C LYS A 166 -27.80 -17.96 75.91
N LEU A 167 -28.26 -18.87 75.05
CA LEU A 167 -28.94 -20.10 75.47
C LEU A 167 -28.01 -21.02 76.26
N GLN A 168 -26.76 -21.20 75.82
CA GLN A 168 -25.76 -22.00 76.54
C GLN A 168 -25.45 -21.42 77.92
N LEU A 169 -25.29 -20.10 78.03
CA LEU A 169 -25.12 -19.43 79.32
C LEU A 169 -26.33 -19.64 80.25
N GLN A 170 -27.54 -19.53 79.71
CA GLN A 170 -28.77 -19.79 80.47
C GLN A 170 -28.85 -21.25 80.95
N GLN A 171 -28.54 -22.22 80.08
CA GLN A 171 -28.51 -23.65 80.44
C GLN A 171 -27.47 -23.93 81.53
N GLN A 172 -26.28 -23.32 81.45
CA GLN A 172 -25.25 -23.46 82.47
C GLN A 172 -25.69 -22.88 83.82
N GLN A 173 -26.36 -21.72 83.81
CA GLN A 173 -26.93 -21.13 85.03
C GLN A 173 -28.03 -22.02 85.63
N GLN A 174 -28.94 -22.57 84.82
CA GLN A 174 -29.97 -23.51 85.29
C GLN A 174 -29.34 -24.78 85.87
N GLN A 175 -28.31 -25.35 85.26
CA GLN A 175 -27.58 -26.49 85.83
C GLN A 175 -26.92 -26.15 87.16
N GLN A 176 -26.34 -24.95 87.31
CA GLN A 176 -25.79 -24.48 88.60
C GLN A 176 -26.89 -24.28 89.65
N GLN A 177 -28.06 -23.75 89.29
CA GLN A 177 -29.20 -23.64 90.20
C GLN A 177 -29.77 -25.02 90.58
N HIS A 178 -29.83 -25.96 89.64
CA HIS A 178 -30.20 -27.35 89.93
C HIS A 178 -29.18 -28.05 90.83
N ARG A 179 -27.87 -27.81 90.65
CA ARG A 179 -26.84 -28.28 91.58
C ARG A 179 -27.02 -27.65 92.96
N ARG A 180 -27.16 -26.32 93.08
CA ARG A 180 -27.40 -25.63 94.35
C ARG A 180 -28.71 -26.06 95.05
N ARG A 181 -29.78 -26.37 94.30
CA ARG A 181 -31.02 -26.94 94.88
C ARG A 181 -30.84 -28.39 95.33
N ARG A 182 -30.02 -29.18 94.63
CA ARG A 182 -29.68 -30.56 95.01
C ARG A 182 -28.78 -30.59 96.27
N ASP A 183 -27.92 -29.59 96.45
CA ASP A 183 -27.06 -29.44 97.63
C ASP A 183 -27.82 -29.00 98.90
N VAL A 184 -29.06 -28.47 98.79
CA VAL A 184 -29.92 -28.11 99.93
C VAL A 184 -30.79 -29.29 100.41
N VAL A 185 -30.93 -30.35 99.61
CA VAL A 185 -31.69 -31.58 99.97
C VAL A 185 -30.77 -32.79 99.77
N GLY A 186 -29.64 -32.81 100.48
CA GLY A 186 -28.62 -33.84 100.28
C GLY A 186 -27.49 -33.84 101.29
N THR A 187 -27.81 -33.87 102.58
CA THR A 187 -26.95 -34.61 103.52
C THR A 187 -27.35 -36.07 103.34
N ASP A 188 -26.65 -36.77 102.45
CA ASP A 188 -26.18 -38.16 102.63
C ASP A 188 -25.86 -38.83 101.29
N THR A 189 -24.82 -39.67 101.36
CA THR A 189 -24.46 -40.75 100.45
C THR A 189 -23.84 -40.40 99.10
N LEU A 190 -22.50 -40.51 99.11
CA LEU A 190 -21.69 -41.07 98.04
C LEU A 190 -22.39 -42.28 97.39
N SER A 191 -22.56 -42.27 96.06
CA SER A 191 -22.08 -43.37 95.21
C SER A 191 -22.34 -43.08 93.73
N SER A 192 -21.23 -43.10 93.01
CA SER A 192 -21.07 -43.13 91.57
C SER A 192 -21.88 -44.26 90.94
N LEU A 193 -22.81 -43.93 90.04
CA LEU A 193 -23.28 -44.83 88.99
C LEU A 193 -23.35 -44.06 87.67
N SER A 194 -22.63 -44.59 86.69
CA SER A 194 -22.63 -44.19 85.28
C SER A 194 -24.04 -44.29 84.67
N PRO A 195 -24.25 -43.64 83.51
CA PRO A 195 -24.63 -44.46 82.36
C PRO A 195 -23.85 -44.11 81.10
N SER A 196 -23.28 -45.15 80.49
CA SER A 196 -22.92 -45.18 79.08
C SER A 196 -24.18 -45.06 78.23
N GLN A 197 -24.23 -44.08 77.32
CA GLN A 197 -24.95 -44.19 76.06
C GLN A 197 -24.17 -43.45 74.96
N ASN A 198 -23.53 -44.26 74.11
CA ASN A 198 -23.43 -44.19 72.66
C ASN A 198 -23.86 -42.85 72.03
N ASP A 199 -22.97 -42.20 71.29
CA ASP A 199 -23.11 -42.27 69.83
C ASP A 199 -21.85 -41.85 69.09
N ASN A 200 -21.55 -42.68 68.10
CA ASN A 200 -20.46 -42.55 67.16
C ASN A 200 -20.64 -41.29 66.32
N PHE A 201 -19.82 -40.28 66.55
CA PHE A 201 -19.41 -39.35 65.49
C PHE A 201 -17.91 -39.49 65.28
N THR A 202 -17.56 -40.53 64.54
CA THR A 202 -16.28 -40.62 63.84
C THR A 202 -16.14 -39.39 62.96
N THR A 203 -15.27 -38.47 63.38
CA THR A 203 -14.72 -37.45 62.51
C THR A 203 -13.93 -38.15 61.39
N PRO A 204 -14.27 -37.99 60.10
CA PRO A 204 -13.40 -38.49 59.06
C PRO A 204 -12.24 -37.51 58.95
N THR A 205 -11.17 -37.76 59.71
CA THR A 205 -9.87 -37.15 59.43
C THR A 205 -9.32 -37.81 58.17
N VAL A 206 -9.74 -37.28 57.01
CA VAL A 206 -9.23 -37.69 55.70
C VAL A 206 -7.79 -37.20 55.59
N LYS A 207 -6.83 -38.12 55.80
CA LYS A 207 -5.44 -37.93 55.38
C LYS A 207 -5.44 -37.68 53.86
N PRO A 208 -4.77 -36.63 53.34
CA PRO A 208 -4.67 -36.46 51.90
C PRO A 208 -3.74 -37.54 51.35
N LYS A 209 -4.32 -38.57 50.74
CA LYS A 209 -3.61 -39.51 49.87
C LYS A 209 -3.04 -38.68 48.71
N ARG A 210 -1.72 -38.43 48.70
CA ARG A 210 -1.01 -37.87 47.54
C ARG A 210 -1.22 -38.82 46.35
N ARG A 211 -2.26 -38.56 45.56
CA ARG A 211 -2.46 -39.16 44.25
C ARG A 211 -1.74 -38.26 43.26
N SER A 212 -0.49 -38.62 42.96
CA SER A 212 0.22 -38.09 41.79
C SER A 212 -0.56 -38.49 40.53
N GLY A 213 -1.39 -37.57 40.05
CA GLY A 213 -2.26 -37.77 38.89
C GLY A 213 -2.99 -36.49 38.49
N ILE A 214 -2.30 -35.34 38.56
CA ILE A 214 -2.88 -34.01 38.30
C ILE A 214 -2.65 -33.52 36.86
N ARG A 215 -1.91 -34.24 36.00
CA ARG A 215 -1.60 -33.74 34.65
C ARG A 215 -2.70 -33.89 33.61
N ALA A 216 -3.68 -34.79 33.79
CA ALA A 216 -4.68 -35.04 32.75
C ALA A 216 -5.96 -34.19 32.87
N CYS A 217 -6.34 -33.75 34.07
CA CYS A 217 -7.62 -33.08 34.31
C CYS A 217 -7.53 -31.54 34.26
N SER A 218 -6.32 -30.97 34.38
CA SER A 218 -6.10 -29.53 34.16
C SER A 218 -6.22 -29.14 32.68
N HIS A 219 -5.88 -30.04 31.76
CA HIS A 219 -6.00 -29.81 30.32
C HIS A 219 -7.47 -29.71 29.89
N LEU A 220 -8.33 -30.61 30.35
CA LEU A 220 -9.77 -30.62 29.99
C LEU A 220 -10.55 -29.43 30.58
N ARG A 221 -10.18 -28.97 31.79
CA ARG A 221 -10.79 -27.78 32.40
C ARG A 221 -10.26 -26.48 31.78
N ALA A 222 -8.98 -26.45 31.39
CA ALA A 222 -8.40 -25.33 30.65
C ALA A 222 -8.95 -25.24 29.22
N GLU A 223 -9.31 -26.36 28.57
CA GLU A 223 -9.97 -26.34 27.27
C GLU A 223 -11.41 -25.80 27.34
N ARG A 224 -12.25 -26.28 28.27
CA ARG A 224 -13.62 -25.73 28.42
C ARG A 224 -13.66 -24.25 28.82
N ALA A 225 -12.65 -23.78 29.57
CA ALA A 225 -12.53 -22.35 29.88
C ALA A 225 -12.01 -21.51 28.69
N ARG A 226 -11.40 -22.15 27.68
CA ARG A 226 -10.87 -21.51 26.46
C ARG A 226 -11.80 -21.61 25.25
N GLU A 227 -12.90 -22.37 25.32
CA GLU A 227 -13.94 -22.42 24.29
C GLU A 227 -14.83 -21.17 24.25
N CYS A 228 -14.82 -20.33 25.29
CA CYS A 228 -15.61 -19.10 25.35
C CYS A 228 -14.97 -17.90 24.64
N VAL A 229 -13.81 -18.09 24.01
CA VAL A 229 -13.18 -17.11 23.12
C VAL A 229 -12.99 -17.80 21.77
N PRO A 230 -13.57 -17.29 20.67
CA PRO A 230 -13.28 -17.79 19.34
C PRO A 230 -11.76 -17.80 19.15
N ARG A 231 -11.15 -19.00 19.07
CA ARG A 231 -9.77 -19.17 18.62
C ARG A 231 -9.77 -19.01 17.11
N GLU A 232 -9.97 -17.78 16.65
CA GLU A 232 -9.53 -17.40 15.32
C GLU A 232 -8.00 -17.57 15.34
N ARG A 233 -7.51 -18.64 14.71
CA ARG A 233 -6.08 -18.80 14.45
C ARG A 233 -5.73 -17.67 13.49
N VAL A 234 -5.36 -16.52 14.04
CA VAL A 234 -4.70 -15.46 13.27
C VAL A 234 -3.36 -16.04 12.87
N THR A 235 -3.31 -16.76 11.75
CA THR A 235 -2.10 -16.79 10.94
C THR A 235 -1.84 -15.33 10.60
N GLY A 236 -0.93 -14.70 11.36
CA GLY A 236 -0.37 -13.43 10.96
C GLY A 236 0.22 -13.56 9.55
N PRO A 237 0.43 -12.45 8.84
CA PRO A 237 1.15 -12.47 7.59
C PRO A 237 2.45 -13.26 7.77
N GLU A 238 2.73 -14.17 6.84
CA GLU A 238 4.01 -14.87 6.76
C GLU A 238 5.15 -13.87 6.98
N GLU A 239 6.08 -14.22 7.88
CA GLU A 239 7.19 -13.35 8.25
C GLU A 239 7.91 -12.93 6.95
N PRO A 240 7.99 -11.63 6.62
CA PRO A 240 8.49 -11.20 5.33
C PRO A 240 9.94 -11.65 5.21
N MET A 241 10.19 -12.62 4.32
CA MET A 241 11.55 -12.99 3.95
C MET A 241 12.28 -11.72 3.56
N ALA A 242 13.49 -11.53 4.10
CA ALA A 242 14.35 -10.43 3.74
C ALA A 242 14.47 -10.39 2.20
N MET A 243 14.21 -9.22 1.63
CA MET A 243 14.31 -9.01 0.18
C MET A 243 15.70 -9.47 -0.28
N PRO A 244 15.81 -10.21 -1.39
CA PRO A 244 17.11 -10.56 -1.95
C PRO A 244 17.88 -9.27 -2.24
N ASP A 245 19.18 -9.28 -1.90
CA ASP A 245 20.04 -8.09 -1.98
C ASP A 245 19.98 -7.44 -3.39
N PRO A 246 19.51 -6.19 -3.51
CA PRO A 246 19.40 -5.52 -4.81
C PRO A 246 20.76 -5.32 -5.49
N ALA A 247 21.88 -5.42 -4.76
CA ALA A 247 23.21 -5.36 -5.33
C ALA A 247 23.51 -6.47 -6.35
N LEU A 248 22.76 -7.59 -6.32
CA LEU A 248 22.90 -8.68 -7.30
C LEU A 248 22.52 -8.27 -8.73
N PHE A 249 21.74 -7.20 -8.89
CA PHE A 249 21.35 -6.66 -10.20
C PHE A 249 22.30 -5.57 -10.72
N LEU A 250 23.20 -5.07 -9.87
CA LEU A 250 24.12 -3.97 -10.20
C LEU A 250 25.51 -4.46 -10.65
N HIS A 251 25.75 -5.77 -10.58
CA HIS A 251 26.98 -6.35 -11.09
C HIS A 251 26.75 -6.93 -12.50
N PRO A 252 27.53 -6.52 -13.51
CA PRO A 252 27.55 -7.19 -14.80
C PRO A 252 27.83 -8.68 -14.57
N ARG A 253 26.94 -9.56 -15.04
CA ARG A 253 27.15 -11.01 -14.97
C ARG A 253 28.47 -11.36 -15.66
N ARG A 254 29.53 -11.56 -14.86
CA ARG A 254 30.72 -12.25 -15.34
C ARG A 254 30.32 -13.71 -15.55
N PRO A 255 30.63 -14.33 -16.70
CA PRO A 255 30.45 -15.76 -16.87
C PRO A 255 31.25 -16.46 -15.76
N ALA A 256 30.54 -17.21 -14.92
CA ALA A 256 31.13 -17.87 -13.77
C ALA A 256 32.12 -18.93 -14.27
N ALA A 257 33.41 -18.67 -14.07
CA ALA A 257 34.39 -19.74 -13.98
C ALA A 257 34.02 -20.61 -12.78
N THR A 258 33.75 -21.88 -13.08
CA THR A 258 33.41 -22.96 -12.16
C THR A 258 34.37 -22.96 -10.97
N ARG A 259 33.84 -22.73 -9.76
CA ARG A 259 34.52 -23.06 -8.51
C ARG A 259 33.60 -23.84 -7.58
N PRO A 260 34.17 -24.77 -6.81
CA PRO A 260 33.44 -25.91 -6.28
C PRO A 260 32.56 -25.54 -5.09
N PHE A 261 31.33 -26.06 -5.11
CA PHE A 261 30.45 -26.10 -3.95
C PHE A 261 31.09 -26.93 -2.83
N GLN A 262 31.33 -26.31 -1.67
CA GLN A 262 31.60 -27.02 -0.43
C GLN A 262 30.26 -27.43 0.20
N HIS A 263 30.04 -28.74 0.31
CA HIS A 263 28.92 -29.31 1.05
C HIS A 263 29.13 -29.14 2.56
N HIS A 264 28.17 -28.50 3.24
CA HIS A 264 27.91 -28.78 4.65
C HIS A 264 27.07 -30.06 4.76
N THR A 265 27.58 -30.96 5.57
CA THR A 265 27.10 -32.29 5.88
C THR A 265 25.78 -32.24 6.66
N GLN A 266 24.75 -32.93 6.16
CA GLN A 266 23.76 -33.58 7.02
C GLN A 266 23.57 -35.03 6.57
N THR A 267 23.98 -35.90 7.48
CA THR A 267 23.75 -37.35 7.53
C THR A 267 22.27 -37.70 7.39
N LEU A 268 21.92 -38.60 6.45
CA LEU A 268 20.88 -39.64 6.60
C LEU A 268 20.90 -40.63 5.42
N ARG A 269 21.69 -41.70 5.59
CA ARG A 269 21.35 -43.14 5.42
C ARG A 269 20.52 -43.61 4.20
N GLY A 270 21.19 -44.37 3.33
CA GLY A 270 20.65 -45.44 2.46
C GLY A 270 20.48 -45.00 1.00
N ALA A 271 20.72 -45.80 -0.04
CA ALA A 271 21.30 -47.12 -0.24
C ALA A 271 21.56 -47.20 -1.77
N GLU A 272 22.56 -47.99 -2.21
CA GLU A 272 22.70 -48.58 -3.57
C GLU A 272 22.76 -47.59 -4.76
N GLY A 273 23.92 -47.39 -5.41
CA GLY A 273 24.28 -48.09 -6.67
C GLY A 273 23.57 -47.47 -7.89
N GLY A 274 24.17 -47.05 -9.00
CA GLY A 274 25.52 -47.01 -9.55
C GLY A 274 25.40 -46.48 -11.00
N VAL A 275 26.54 -46.39 -11.67
CA VAL A 275 26.75 -46.25 -13.13
C VAL A 275 26.69 -44.84 -13.75
N GLU A 276 27.77 -44.63 -14.50
CA GLU A 276 28.30 -43.53 -15.29
C GLU A 276 27.42 -43.05 -16.47
N PRO A 277 27.81 -41.93 -17.12
CA PRO A 277 26.97 -41.09 -17.98
C PRO A 277 27.11 -41.45 -19.47
N ASP A 278 26.26 -40.86 -20.31
CA ASP A 278 26.62 -40.65 -21.71
C ASP A 278 26.16 -39.27 -22.20
N GLU A 279 27.09 -38.66 -22.91
CA GLU A 279 26.94 -37.50 -23.79
C GLU A 279 26.01 -37.91 -24.95
N THR A 280 25.49 -37.13 -25.87
CA THR A 280 25.74 -35.83 -26.49
C THR A 280 24.50 -35.66 -27.40
N ASP A 281 24.17 -34.44 -27.82
CA ASP A 281 24.28 -34.06 -29.22
C ASP A 281 23.37 -32.87 -29.56
N GLN A 282 23.93 -32.06 -30.43
CA GLN A 282 23.54 -30.75 -30.92
C GLN A 282 22.30 -30.85 -31.82
N GLY A 283 21.54 -29.75 -31.94
CA GLY A 283 20.46 -29.70 -32.92
C GLY A 283 19.60 -28.44 -32.83
N ASP A 284 20.11 -27.41 -33.47
CA ASP A 284 19.48 -26.16 -33.93
C ASP A 284 17.94 -25.97 -33.89
N SER A 285 17.58 -24.80 -33.34
CA SER A 285 16.79 -23.74 -33.96
C SER A 285 15.29 -23.90 -34.29
N ALA A 286 14.55 -22.90 -33.78
CA ALA A 286 13.39 -22.21 -34.36
C ALA A 286 11.96 -22.71 -34.05
N SER A 287 11.26 -21.83 -33.32
CA SER A 287 9.90 -21.36 -33.61
C SER A 287 8.73 -22.36 -33.60
N ARG A 288 7.90 -22.31 -32.55
CA ARG A 288 6.43 -22.22 -32.73
C ARG A 288 5.69 -21.85 -31.44
N LEU A 289 5.14 -20.64 -31.44
CA LEU A 289 4.01 -20.24 -30.60
C LEU A 289 2.76 -20.97 -31.09
N VAL A 290 2.02 -21.63 -30.20
CA VAL A 290 0.58 -21.90 -30.38
C VAL A 290 -0.11 -21.77 -29.03
N ALA A 291 -0.84 -20.67 -28.87
CA ALA A 291 -1.85 -20.49 -27.85
C ALA A 291 -3.06 -21.40 -28.16
N THR A 292 -3.62 -22.04 -27.14
CA THR A 292 -4.88 -22.79 -27.24
C THR A 292 -5.94 -22.09 -26.39
N VAL A 293 -7.00 -21.63 -27.05
CA VAL A 293 -8.28 -21.22 -26.46
C VAL A 293 -9.29 -22.32 -26.77
N PRO A 294 -10.06 -22.83 -25.81
CA PRO A 294 -11.24 -23.63 -26.12
C PRO A 294 -12.50 -22.75 -26.13
N VAL A 295 -13.03 -22.53 -27.33
CA VAL A 295 -14.45 -22.20 -27.58
C VAL A 295 -15.26 -23.49 -27.42
N LYS A 296 -16.38 -23.42 -26.69
CA LYS A 296 -17.42 -24.46 -26.73
C LYS A 296 -18.78 -23.82 -26.92
N THR A 297 -19.34 -24.00 -28.11
CA THR A 297 -20.70 -23.65 -28.51
C THR A 297 -21.61 -24.89 -28.50
N ALA A 298 -22.91 -24.59 -28.50
CA ALA A 298 -24.07 -25.39 -28.91
C ALA A 298 -24.70 -26.37 -27.88
N ALA A 299 -25.98 -26.15 -27.54
CA ALA A 299 -27.06 -26.80 -28.29
C ALA A 299 -28.45 -26.25 -27.92
N THR A 300 -29.25 -26.09 -28.96
CA THR A 300 -30.63 -25.65 -29.11
C THR A 300 -31.64 -26.67 -28.56
N ALA A 301 -32.76 -26.21 -27.99
CA ALA A 301 -33.96 -27.02 -27.83
C ALA A 301 -35.20 -26.16 -28.18
N GLU A 302 -35.67 -26.30 -29.42
CA GLU A 302 -37.04 -25.97 -29.80
C GLU A 302 -37.93 -27.20 -29.54
N GLY A 303 -39.12 -26.96 -29.00
CA GLY A 303 -40.21 -27.94 -28.87
C GLY A 303 -41.53 -27.21 -28.68
N LYS A 304 -42.37 -27.25 -29.72
CA LYS A 304 -43.54 -26.41 -29.99
C LYS A 304 -44.86 -27.15 -29.70
N ALA A 305 -45.92 -26.36 -29.50
CA ALA A 305 -47.36 -26.67 -29.57
C ALA A 305 -47.92 -27.46 -28.36
N LYS A 306 -49.03 -27.07 -27.73
CA LYS A 306 -50.29 -26.51 -28.22
C LYS A 306 -51.07 -25.89 -27.07
#